data_AF-A0A2X0IH69-F1
#
_entry.id   AF-A0A2X0IH69-F1
#
_cell.length_a   1.000
_cell.length_b   1.000
_cell.length_c   1.000
_cell.angle_alpha   90.00
_cell.angle_beta   90.00
_cell.angle_gamma   90.00
#
_symmetry.space_group_name_H-M   'P 1'
#
loop_
_entity.id
_entity.type
_entity.pdbx_description
1 polymer ?
#
loop_
_entity_poly.entity_id
_entity_poly.type
_entity_poly.pdbx_seq_one_letter_code
_entity_poly.pdbx_strand_id
1 'polypeptide(L)' 'MLTASGSVGGFGGYSVGWLTLSLINAGLAQGKGRSGLNWWLLSLLLGPVATLLIVLLARVEAPSVQLLLDLAAQGDDTER' A
#
# COMPACT_ATOMS: atom_id res chain seq x y z
N MET A 1 2.69 0.62 -43.12
CA MET A 1 2.30 1.01 -41.74
C MET A 1 1.25 0.03 -41.27
N LEU A 2 1.61 -0.89 -40.38
CA LEU A 2 0.69 -1.86 -39.80
C LEU A 2 -0.09 -1.15 -38.67
N THR A 3 -1.40 -0.98 -38.83
CA THR A 3 -2.23 -0.35 -37.80
C THR A 3 -2.45 -1.35 -36.68
N ALA A 4 -1.72 -1.21 -35.58
CA ALA A 4 -2.03 -1.94 -34.35
C ALA A 4 -3.32 -1.35 -33.74
N SER A 5 -4.48 -1.68 -34.33
CA SER A 5 -5.77 -1.50 -33.67
C SER A 5 -5.93 -2.62 -32.64
N GLY A 6 -5.14 -2.53 -31.58
CA GLY A 6 -5.30 -3.36 -30.41
C GLY A 6 -6.50 -2.85 -29.63
N SER A 7 -7.70 -3.35 -29.96
CA SER A 7 -8.82 -3.26 -29.04
C SER A 7 -8.42 -4.03 -27.77
N VAL A 8 -7.97 -3.30 -26.74
CA VAL A 8 -7.82 -3.84 -25.37
C VAL A 8 -9.23 -4.04 -24.74
N GLY A 9 -10.30 -3.80 -25.49
CA GLY A 9 -11.69 -3.87 -25.07
C GLY A 9 -12.27 -5.28 -25.08
N GLY A 10 -11.72 -6.17 -24.24
CA GLY A 10 -12.33 -7.44 -23.90
C GLY A 10 -12.29 -7.65 -22.38
N PHE A 11 -13.28 -8.36 -21.82
CA PHE A 11 -13.39 -8.64 -20.37
C PHE A 11 -12.07 -9.05 -19.68
N GLY A 12 -11.13 -9.66 -20.40
CA GLY A 12 -9.80 -10.02 -19.90
C GLY A 12 -8.89 -8.84 -19.52
N GLY A 13 -8.95 -7.71 -20.23
CA GLY A 13 -8.11 -6.54 -19.94
C GLY A 13 -8.48 -5.87 -18.61
N TYR A 14 -9.79 -5.81 -18.31
CA TYR A 14 -10.29 -5.29 -17.03
C TYR A 14 -9.89 -6.18 -15.86
N SER A 15 -10.04 -7.51 -15.98
CA SER A 15 -9.65 -8.46 -14.93
C SER A 15 -8.15 -8.44 -14.65
N VAL A 16 -7.31 -8.37 -15.69
CA VAL A 16 -5.85 -8.25 -15.52
C VAL A 16 -5.50 -6.91 -14.89
N GLY A 17 -6.06 -5.80 -15.37
CA GLY A 17 -5.86 -4.48 -14.77
C GLY A 17 -6.26 -4.42 -13.29
N TRP A 18 -7.37 -5.08 -12.93
CA TRP A 18 -7.85 -5.17 -11.56
C TRP A 18 -6.93 -5.99 -10.64
N LEU A 19 -6.45 -7.16 -11.10
CA LEU A 19 -5.48 -7.98 -10.35
C LEU A 19 -4.12 -7.29 -10.22
N THR A 20 -3.66 -6.59 -11.26
CA THR A 20 -2.44 -5.79 -11.18
C THR A 20 -2.61 -4.65 -10.17
N LEU A 21 -3.74 -3.93 -10.21
CA LEU A 21 -4.04 -2.87 -9.25
C LEU A 21 -4.08 -3.38 -7.81
N SER A 22 -4.67 -4.57 -7.57
CA SER A 22 -4.71 -5.14 -6.22
C SER A 22 -3.32 -5.46 -5.68
N LEU A 23 -2.39 -5.94 -6.53
CA LEU A 23 -0.99 -6.15 -6.16
C LEU A 23 -0.25 -4.83 -5.90
N ILE A 24 -0.51 -3.78 -6.69
CA ILE A 24 0.06 -2.44 -6.45
C ILE A 24 -0.39 -1.91 -5.09
N ASN A 25 -1.69 -2.01 -4.77
CA ASN A 25 -2.23 -1.60 -3.48
C ASN A 25 -1.62 -2.39 -2.32
N ALA A 26 -1.36 -3.69 -2.50
CA ALA A 26 -0.64 -4.50 -1.53
C ALA A 26 0.78 -3.98 -1.25
N GLY A 27 1.50 -3.56 -2.30
CA GLY A 27 2.82 -2.94 -2.17
C GLY A 27 2.77 -1.57 -1.49
N LEU A 28 1.80 -0.72 -1.85
CA LEU A 28 1.60 0.58 -1.20
C LEU A 28 1.31 0.44 0.30
N ALA A 29 0.47 -0.54 0.68
CA ALA A 29 0.18 -0.82 2.07
C ALA A 29 1.41 -1.32 2.85
N GLN A 30 2.22 -2.20 2.26
CA GLN A 30 3.49 -2.65 2.85
C GLN A 30 4.45 -1.49 3.09
N GLY A 31 4.57 -0.57 2.13
CA GLY A 31 5.37 0.65 2.29
C GLY A 31 4.93 1.53 3.48
N LYS A 32 3.67 1.39 3.92
CA LYS A 32 3.12 2.08 5.10
C LYS A 32 3.09 1.21 6.37
N GLY A 33 3.86 0.13 6.42
CA GLY A 33 3.97 -0.74 7.60
C GLY A 33 2.74 -1.61 7.85
N ARG A 34 1.91 -1.88 6.83
CA ARG A 34 0.71 -2.72 6.93
C ARG A 34 0.90 -4.05 6.20
N SER A 35 0.09 -5.05 6.56
CA SER A 35 0.12 -6.37 5.91
C SER A 35 -0.27 -6.31 4.43
N GLY A 36 0.67 -6.61 3.54
CA GLY A 36 0.43 -6.61 2.10
C GLY A 36 -0.63 -7.61 1.65
N LEU A 37 -0.61 -8.83 2.21
CA LEU A 37 -1.54 -9.88 1.81
C LEU A 37 -2.99 -9.53 2.15
N ASN A 38 -3.23 -8.94 3.33
CA ASN A 38 -4.57 -8.51 3.72
C ASN A 38 -5.07 -7.39 2.81
N TRP A 39 -4.20 -6.43 2.47
CA TRP A 39 -4.54 -5.34 1.56
C TRP A 39 -4.68 -5.79 0.10
N TRP A 40 -3.97 -6.83 -0.31
CA TRP A 40 -4.17 -7.48 -1.61
C TRP A 40 -5.57 -8.07 -1.71
N LEU A 41 -5.95 -8.93 -0.75
CA LEU A 41 -7.28 -9.56 -0.70
C LEU A 41 -8.40 -8.52 -0.63
N LEU A 42 -8.23 -7.49 0.21
CA LEU A 42 -9.18 -6.40 0.31
C LEU A 42 -9.31 -5.63 -1.02
N SER A 43 -8.21 -5.41 -1.72
CA SER A 43 -8.20 -4.73 -3.02
C SER A 43 -8.82 -5.56 -4.14
N LEU A 44 -8.86 -6.89 -4.04
CA LEU A 44 -9.62 -7.71 -4.99
C LEU A 44 -11.12 -7.39 -4.94
N LEU A 45 -11.64 -7.02 -3.76
CA LEU A 45 -13.04 -6.65 -3.55
C LEU A 45 -13.30 -5.16 -3.82
N LEU A 46 -12.40 -4.29 -3.37
CA LEU A 46 -12.59 -2.83 -3.38
C LEU A 46 -11.95 -2.10 -4.57
N GLY A 47 -10.96 -2.71 -5.22
CA GLY A 47 -10.23 -2.13 -6.35
C GLY A 47 -9.65 -0.73 -6.05
N PRO A 48 -9.91 0.28 -6.89
CA PRO A 48 -9.39 1.64 -6.71
C PRO A 48 -9.77 2.31 -5.38
N VAL A 49 -10.88 1.90 -4.75
CA VAL A 49 -11.29 2.44 -3.44
C VAL A 49 -10.27 2.08 -2.37
N ALA A 50 -9.66 0.89 -2.44
CA ALA A 50 -8.57 0.51 -1.54
C ALA A 50 -7.35 1.44 -1.69
N THR A 51 -7.07 1.94 -2.91
CA THR A 51 -5.99 2.90 -3.15
C THR A 51 -6.23 4.19 -2.37
N LEU A 52 -7.45 4.74 -2.41
CA LEU A 52 -7.80 5.95 -1.66
C LEU A 52 -7.64 5.74 -0.16
N LEU A 53 -8.11 4.60 0.36
CA LEU A 53 -7.94 4.25 1.77
C LEU A 53 -6.45 4.18 2.15
N ILE A 54 -5.62 3.48 1.37
CA ILE A 54 -4.18 3.36 1.64
C ILE A 54 -3.50 4.72 1.61
N VAL A 55 -3.82 5.59 0.64
CA VAL A 55 -3.19 6.91 0.51
C VAL A 55 -3.52 7.80 1.70
N LEU A 56 -4.77 7.81 2.17
CA LEU A 56 -5.21 8.66 3.27
C LEU A 56 -4.73 8.16 4.65
N LEU A 57 -4.52 6.85 4.82
CA LEU A 57 -4.04 6.28 6.08
C LEU A 57 -2.58 6.68 6.36
N ALA A 58 -2.29 7.11 7.58
CA ALA A 58 -0.93 7.38 8.03
C ALA A 58 -0.06 6.11 8.05
N ARG A 59 1.26 6.26 7.97
CA ARG A 59 2.20 5.13 8.16
C ARG A 59 1.98 4.52 9.56
N VAL A 60 2.18 3.21 9.69
CA VAL A 60 2.26 2.55 10.99
C VAL A 60 3.73 2.56 11.41
N GLU A 61 4.01 3.17 12.54
CA GLU A 61 5.32 3.16 13.19
C GLU A 61 5.62 1.77 13.75
N ALA A 62 6.87 1.35 13.62
CA ALA A 62 7.31 0.09 14.21
C ALA A 62 7.49 0.26 15.73
N PRO A 63 7.15 -0.75 16.55
CA PRO A 63 7.37 -0.72 17.99
C PRO A 63 8.83 -0.42 18.38
N SER A 64 9.79 -0.87 17.56
CA SER A 64 11.21 -0.58 17.76
C SER A 64 11.56 0.89 17.55
N VAL A 65 10.85 1.58 16.65
CA VAL A 65 11.02 3.03 16.45
C VAL A 65 10.47 3.78 17.65
N GLN A 66 9.30 3.39 18.16
CA GLN A 66 8.76 3.98 19.38
C GLN A 66 9.70 3.78 20.57
N LEU A 67 10.20 2.57 20.77
CA LEU A 67 11.18 2.31 21.83
C LEU A 67 12.43 3.19 21.67
N LEU A 68 12.95 3.37 20.46
CA LEU A 68 14.10 4.23 20.23
C LEU A 68 13.78 5.69 20.56
N LEU A 69 12.62 6.19 20.14
CA LEU A 69 12.18 7.55 20.47
C LEU A 69 12.00 7.73 21.99
N ASP A 70 11.45 6.74 22.67
CA ASP A 70 11.28 6.75 24.13
C ASP A 70 12.63 6.74 24.85
N LEU A 71 13.59 5.94 24.38
CA LEU A 71 14.95 5.89 24.90
C LEU A 71 15.72 7.20 24.63
N ALA A 72 15.55 7.78 23.44
CA ALA A 72 16.15 9.06 23.09
C ALA A 72 15.56 10.21 23.93
N ALA A 73 14.27 10.15 24.25
CA ALA A 73 13.62 11.10 25.15
C ALA A 73 14.15 10.97 26.59
N GLN A 74 14.35 9.73 27.08
CA GLN A 74 14.88 9.48 28.42
C GLN A 74 16.31 9.97 28.63
N GLY A 75 17.16 9.97 27.59
CA GLY A 75 18.54 10.45 27.68
C GLY A 75 18.66 11.96 27.90
N ASP A 76 17.76 12.75 27.31
CA ASP A 76 17.77 14.23 27.38
C ASP A 76 17.38 14.75 28.78
N ASP A 77 16.55 14.01 29.52
CA ASP A 77 16.06 14.40 30.85
C ASP A 77 17.08 14.19 31.98
N THR A 78 18.15 13.43 31.73
CA THR A 78 19.15 13.11 32.78
C THR A 78 20.29 14.15 32.84
N GLU A 79 20.42 15.01 31.83
CA GLU A 79 21.49 16.03 31.71
C GLU A 79 21.02 17.47 32.05
N ARG A 80 19.76 17.67 32.49
CA ARG A 80 19.20 18.96 32.94
C ARG A 80 19.08 19.04 34.47
#